data_AF-A0AAJ0B3J9-F1
#
_entry.id   AF-A0AAJ0B3J9-F1
#
_cell.length_a   1.000
_cell.length_b   1.000
_cell.length_c   1.000
_cell.angle_alpha   90.00
_cell.angle_beta   90.00
_cell.angle_gamma   90.00
#
_symmetry.space_group_name_H-M   'P 1'
#
loop_
_entity.id
_entity.type
_entity.pdbx_description
1 polymer ?
#
loop_
_entity_poly.entity_id
_entity_poly.type
_entity_poly.pdbx_seq_one_letter_code
_entity_poly.pdbx_strand_id
1 'polypeptide(L)'
;MSRSSTPHPTTISIPQIEDEGEAYLVQSFLDHATKSGRLVPANSNRDAEEPLVDLTQALPLRSKRTERLRKKLEKKSKTLPPRALNLLDLPQEIFTHILTFLRPSDIIAFRNVSKDVRNFVLAEETYIANAIIKLRYPVLAKCLPPPVSLSEVDPSAHEALLNPERSEVQTLFIKPFQHVPAPDAEIVCSCLACIQRWLALCVVVDFAHWQDHLDKSDPIPVIPRGTRPSWNELLLFQHSVTVLCTMRKQLWYARLLEKHLDSTVRSIRRHSANKGNRRRRFRMTEEDAAAGTDAFLERSGPPTVDLPFHRDNYYMLEAFLPNRSWIADRQAWVYVPLEQHDNDVRMLVQWHPYRQKKSQEKEPTV
;
A
#
# COMPACT_ATOMS: atom_id res chain seq x y z
N MET A 1 3.23 48.79 14.74
CA MET A 1 2.66 47.73 15.61
C MET A 1 1.78 46.84 14.76
N SER A 2 2.38 45.85 14.11
CA SER A 2 1.71 44.92 13.19
C SER A 2 1.87 43.51 13.76
N ARG A 3 0.78 42.95 14.29
CA ARG A 3 0.76 41.58 14.82
C ARG A 3 0.75 40.60 13.65
N SER A 4 1.84 39.86 13.51
CA SER A 4 1.95 38.70 12.64
C SER A 4 1.11 37.55 13.21
N SER A 5 0.00 37.22 12.56
CA SER A 5 -0.74 35.98 12.81
C SER A 5 -0.05 34.85 12.06
N THR A 6 0.73 34.04 12.78
CA THR A 6 1.19 32.73 12.32
C THR A 6 -0.02 31.79 12.16
N PRO A 7 -0.21 31.11 11.02
CA PRO A 7 -1.22 30.07 10.93
C PRO A 7 -0.75 28.85 11.74
N HIS A 8 -1.57 28.42 12.69
CA HIS A 8 -1.39 27.15 13.39
C HIS A 8 -1.52 25.99 12.40
N PRO A 9 -0.69 24.93 12.53
CA PRO A 9 -0.87 23.72 11.75
C PRO A 9 -2.17 23.04 12.18
N THR A 10 -3.09 22.90 11.23
CA THR A 10 -4.29 22.07 11.40
C THR A 10 -3.85 20.63 11.60
N THR A 11 -4.08 20.11 12.80
CA THR A 11 -3.96 18.69 13.12
C THR A 11 -4.90 17.91 12.18
N ILE A 12 -4.35 17.13 11.27
CA ILE A 12 -5.09 16.21 10.40
C ILE A 12 -4.82 14.80 10.88
N SER A 13 -5.89 14.08 11.19
CA SER A 13 -5.89 12.68 11.62
C SER A 13 -5.45 11.76 10.48
N ILE A 14 -4.23 11.26 10.62
CA ILE A 14 -3.66 10.13 9.87
C ILE A 14 -4.24 8.84 10.48
N PRO A 15 -4.50 7.76 9.71
CA PRO A 15 -4.65 6.44 10.32
C PRO A 15 -3.35 6.17 11.07
N GLN A 16 -3.42 6.23 12.41
CA GLN A 16 -2.30 5.86 13.26
C GLN A 16 -1.79 4.50 12.79
N ILE A 17 -0.48 4.42 12.56
CA ILE A 17 0.23 3.16 12.41
C ILE A 17 0.21 2.54 13.83
N GLU A 18 -0.91 1.93 14.21
CA GLU A 18 -1.16 1.34 15.54
C GLU A 18 -0.72 -0.12 15.65
N ASP A 19 0.29 -0.51 14.88
CA ASP A 19 0.82 -1.87 14.97
C ASP A 19 2.27 -1.81 15.45
N GLU A 20 2.55 -2.37 16.63
CA GLU A 20 3.89 -2.49 17.21
C GLU A 20 4.84 -3.27 16.27
N GLY A 21 4.29 -4.10 15.36
CA GLY A 21 5.04 -4.75 14.27
C GLY A 21 5.35 -3.86 13.06
N GLU A 22 4.61 -2.76 12.85
CA GLU A 22 4.89 -1.74 11.82
C GLU A 22 5.83 -0.65 12.35
N ALA A 23 5.77 -0.35 13.66
CA ALA A 23 6.81 0.41 14.34
C ALA A 23 8.17 -0.32 14.28
N TYR A 24 8.21 -1.65 14.41
CA TYR A 24 9.45 -2.44 14.28
C TYR A 24 10.07 -2.37 12.88
N LEU A 25 9.28 -2.24 11.81
CA LEU A 25 9.79 -2.04 10.44
C LEU A 25 10.34 -0.62 10.22
N VAL A 26 9.79 0.39 10.90
CA VAL A 26 10.36 1.74 10.93
C VAL A 26 11.61 1.77 11.83
N GLN A 27 11.61 1.02 12.93
CA GLN A 27 12.71 0.94 13.90
C GLN A 27 13.90 0.12 13.37
N SER A 28 13.68 -1.00 12.67
CA SER A 28 14.77 -1.79 12.08
C SER A 28 15.52 -1.05 10.96
N PHE A 29 14.85 -0.08 10.32
CA PHE A 29 15.48 0.86 9.39
C PHE A 29 16.20 2.01 10.12
N LEU A 30 15.70 2.47 11.29
CA LEU A 30 16.42 3.42 12.17
C LEU A 30 17.67 2.80 12.80
N ASP A 31 17.66 1.50 13.12
CA ASP A 31 18.77 0.79 13.76
C ASP A 31 19.99 0.60 12.81
N HIS A 32 19.76 0.63 11.50
CA HIS A 32 20.86 0.66 10.51
C HIS A 32 21.58 2.02 10.44
N ALA A 33 21.01 3.09 11.01
CA ALA A 33 21.58 4.43 11.04
C ALA A 33 22.30 4.79 12.36
N THR A 34 22.27 3.94 13.38
CA THR A 34 22.97 4.19 14.66
C THR A 34 23.63 2.92 15.22
N LYS A 35 24.85 2.64 14.75
CA LYS A 35 25.77 1.71 15.43
C LYS A 35 26.25 2.29 16.75
N SER A 36 25.75 1.78 17.87
CA SER A 36 26.52 1.58 19.11
C SER A 36 25.64 0.98 20.20
N GLY A 37 25.70 -0.33 20.40
CA GLY A 37 25.00 -1.05 21.46
C GLY A 37 25.92 -2.07 22.13
N ARG A 38 26.37 -1.72 23.34
CA ARG A 38 27.16 -2.52 24.29
C ARG A 38 26.32 -3.70 24.79
N LEU A 39 26.89 -4.91 24.79
CA LEU A 39 26.36 -6.07 25.52
C LEU A 39 26.88 -6.07 26.96
N VAL A 40 25.99 -6.36 27.91
CA VAL A 40 26.34 -6.76 29.29
C VAL A 40 25.54 -8.02 29.64
N PRO A 41 26.20 -9.10 30.09
CA PRO A 41 25.55 -10.31 30.59
C PRO A 41 25.65 -10.44 32.12
N ALA A 42 24.66 -11.11 32.74
CA ALA A 42 24.78 -11.99 33.93
C ALA A 42 23.36 -12.42 34.34
N ASN A 43 22.95 -13.68 34.17
CA ASN A 43 23.25 -14.88 34.97
C ASN A 43 22.62 -14.87 36.38
N SER A 44 21.68 -15.79 36.64
CA SER A 44 21.82 -16.86 37.65
C SER A 44 20.47 -17.46 38.09
N ASN A 45 20.39 -18.79 37.97
CA ASN A 45 19.66 -19.79 38.77
C ASN A 45 18.70 -19.28 39.87
N ARG A 46 17.46 -19.77 39.80
CA ARG A 46 16.65 -20.07 40.99
C ARG A 46 16.00 -21.43 40.83
N ASP A 47 16.00 -22.15 41.94
CA ASP A 47 15.84 -23.58 42.05
C ASP A 47 14.44 -24.08 41.71
N ALA A 48 14.39 -25.32 41.27
CA ALA A 48 13.16 -26.07 41.03
C ALA A 48 12.46 -26.35 42.36
N GLU A 49 11.37 -25.62 42.64
CA GLU A 49 10.35 -26.04 43.60
C GLU A 49 9.25 -26.78 42.85
N GLU A 50 9.09 -28.07 43.17
CA GLU A 50 8.00 -28.91 42.67
C GLU A 50 6.64 -28.31 43.06
N PRO A 51 5.65 -28.28 42.15
CA PRO A 51 4.33 -27.75 42.46
C PRO A 51 3.60 -28.69 43.43
N LEU A 52 3.30 -28.19 44.64
CA LEU A 52 2.49 -28.88 45.63
C LEU A 52 1.07 -29.13 45.07
N VAL A 53 0.78 -30.37 44.71
CA VAL A 53 -0.54 -30.79 44.23
C VAL A 53 -1.48 -30.95 45.41
N ASP A 54 -2.51 -30.09 45.49
CA ASP A 54 -3.60 -30.23 46.45
C ASP A 54 -4.47 -31.45 46.10
N LEU A 55 -4.28 -32.54 46.85
CA LEU A 55 -5.02 -33.80 46.72
C LEU A 55 -6.32 -33.82 47.54
N THR A 56 -6.77 -32.68 48.08
CA THR A 56 -8.00 -32.66 48.87
C THR A 56 -9.25 -32.80 47.99
N GLN A 57 -10.05 -33.84 48.27
CA GLN A 57 -11.31 -34.07 47.58
C GLN A 57 -12.30 -32.96 47.96
N ALA A 58 -12.76 -32.18 46.99
CA ALA A 58 -13.64 -31.04 47.22
C ALA A 58 -14.93 -31.46 47.98
N LEU A 59 -15.07 -31.00 49.23
CA LEU A 59 -16.23 -31.29 50.07
C LEU A 59 -17.51 -30.73 49.42
N PRO A 60 -18.56 -31.55 49.21
CA PRO A 60 -19.81 -31.06 48.66
C PRO A 60 -20.50 -30.15 49.68
N LEU A 61 -20.34 -28.84 49.51
CA LEU A 61 -21.02 -27.80 50.30
C LEU A 61 -22.54 -27.87 50.08
N ARG A 62 -23.22 -28.70 50.87
CA ARG A 62 -24.68 -28.82 50.95
C ARG A 62 -25.29 -27.81 51.92
N SER A 63 -25.01 -26.53 51.73
CA SER A 63 -25.72 -25.49 52.48
C SER A 63 -27.01 -25.11 51.75
N LYS A 64 -28.07 -24.75 52.49
CA LYS A 64 -29.32 -24.22 51.88
C LYS A 64 -29.06 -22.99 50.99
N ARG A 65 -27.98 -22.24 51.26
CA ARG A 65 -27.56 -21.07 50.47
C ARG A 65 -26.95 -21.49 49.13
N THR A 66 -26.07 -22.48 49.10
CA THR A 66 -25.45 -23.02 47.87
C THR A 66 -26.47 -23.73 47.00
N GLU A 67 -27.44 -24.43 47.59
CA GLU A 67 -28.52 -25.09 46.85
C GLU A 67 -29.49 -24.08 46.21
N ARG A 68 -29.82 -22.97 46.91
CA ARG A 68 -30.59 -21.85 46.34
C ARG A 68 -29.83 -21.17 45.19
N LEU A 69 -28.51 -21.02 45.32
CA LEU A 69 -27.66 -20.42 44.29
C LEU A 69 -27.55 -21.33 43.06
N ARG A 70 -27.40 -22.65 43.25
CA ARG A 70 -27.46 -23.66 42.18
C ARG A 70 -28.82 -23.67 41.49
N LYS A 71 -29.93 -23.72 42.24
CA LYS A 71 -31.29 -23.63 41.68
C LYS A 71 -31.53 -22.31 40.92
N LYS A 72 -30.91 -21.20 41.34
CA LYS A 72 -30.98 -19.92 40.62
C LYS A 72 -30.15 -19.94 39.32
N LEU A 73 -28.97 -20.56 39.34
CA LEU A 73 -28.13 -20.75 38.16
C LEU A 73 -28.76 -21.73 37.16
N GLU A 74 -29.34 -22.83 37.63
CA GLU A 74 -30.08 -23.80 36.80
C GLU A 74 -31.35 -23.21 36.18
N LYS A 75 -32.08 -22.35 36.91
CA LYS A 75 -33.19 -21.60 36.33
C LYS A 75 -32.69 -20.59 35.30
N LYS A 76 -31.56 -19.92 35.53
CA LYS A 76 -30.96 -19.03 34.53
C LYS A 76 -30.48 -19.79 33.30
N SER A 77 -29.86 -20.96 33.43
CA SER A 77 -29.37 -21.75 32.30
C SER A 77 -30.50 -22.36 31.45
N LYS A 78 -31.62 -22.73 32.07
CA LYS A 78 -32.84 -23.17 31.38
C LYS A 78 -33.60 -22.05 30.66
N THR A 79 -33.26 -20.79 30.95
CA THR A 79 -33.87 -19.59 30.33
C THR A 79 -32.83 -18.80 29.52
N LEU A 80 -31.76 -19.45 29.07
CA LEU A 80 -30.84 -18.83 28.12
C LEU A 80 -31.50 -18.86 26.74
N PRO A 81 -31.62 -17.71 26.05
CA PRO A 81 -32.03 -17.71 24.65
C PRO A 81 -31.09 -18.61 23.84
N PRO A 82 -31.55 -19.15 22.69
CA PRO A 82 -30.66 -19.91 21.80
C PRO A 82 -29.39 -19.10 21.57
N ARG A 83 -28.23 -19.75 21.71
CA ARG A 83 -26.91 -19.12 21.54
C ARG A 83 -26.96 -18.30 20.25
N ALA A 84 -26.82 -16.97 20.39
CA ALA A 84 -26.75 -16.10 19.24
C ALA A 84 -25.56 -16.56 18.40
N LEU A 85 -25.82 -16.90 17.13
CA LEU A 85 -24.77 -17.23 16.18
C LEU A 85 -23.95 -15.97 15.95
N ASN A 86 -22.66 -16.03 16.28
CA ASN A 86 -21.73 -14.96 16.01
C ASN A 86 -21.22 -15.09 14.58
N LEU A 87 -20.73 -13.99 14.00
CA LEU A 87 -20.10 -13.98 12.68
C LEU A 87 -18.93 -14.98 12.60
N LEU A 88 -18.22 -15.19 13.71
CA LEU A 88 -17.10 -16.14 13.83
C LEU A 88 -17.55 -17.61 13.96
N ASP A 89 -18.84 -17.87 14.17
CA ASP A 89 -19.39 -19.24 14.15
C ASP A 89 -19.69 -19.69 12.70
N LEU A 90 -19.46 -18.84 11.68
CA LEU A 90 -19.63 -19.19 10.27
C LEU A 90 -18.50 -20.11 9.76
N PRO A 91 -18.78 -20.99 8.77
CA PRO A 91 -17.74 -21.67 8.03
C PRO A 91 -16.76 -20.68 7.39
N GLN A 92 -15.47 -21.05 7.38
CA GLN A 92 -14.38 -20.21 6.88
C GLN A 92 -14.67 -19.71 5.46
N GLU A 93 -15.19 -20.56 4.57
CA GLU A 93 -15.46 -20.23 3.17
C GLU A 93 -16.51 -19.13 3.05
N ILE A 94 -17.57 -19.20 3.86
CA ILE A 94 -18.64 -18.19 3.88
C ILE A 94 -18.10 -16.88 4.43
N PHE A 95 -17.32 -16.95 5.51
CA PHE A 95 -16.73 -15.77 6.12
C PHE A 95 -15.75 -15.08 5.15
N THR A 96 -14.82 -15.82 4.53
CA THR A 96 -13.92 -15.30 3.50
C THR A 96 -14.70 -14.67 2.35
N HIS A 97 -15.75 -15.34 1.85
CA HIS A 97 -16.58 -14.82 0.77
C HIS A 97 -17.26 -13.50 1.13
N ILE A 98 -17.80 -13.37 2.35
CA ILE A 98 -18.35 -12.10 2.87
C ILE A 98 -17.29 -10.99 2.83
N LEU A 99 -16.06 -11.28 3.26
CA LEU A 99 -14.96 -10.31 3.25
C LEU A 99 -14.62 -9.82 1.84
N THR A 100 -14.81 -10.64 0.80
CA THR A 100 -14.54 -10.21 -0.59
C THR A 100 -15.47 -9.09 -1.09
N PHE A 101 -16.63 -8.90 -0.45
CA PHE A 101 -17.55 -7.80 -0.78
C PHE A 101 -17.22 -6.49 -0.07
N LEU A 102 -16.39 -6.52 0.97
CA LEU A 102 -15.98 -5.33 1.70
C LEU A 102 -14.93 -4.52 0.91
N ARG A 103 -14.76 -3.25 1.30
CA ARG A 103 -13.66 -2.44 0.77
C ARG A 103 -12.36 -2.80 1.48
N PRO A 104 -11.19 -2.67 0.83
CA PRO A 104 -9.90 -2.90 1.48
C PRO A 104 -9.74 -2.09 2.78
N SER A 105 -10.20 -0.83 2.82
CA SER A 105 -10.25 -0.04 4.06
C SER A 105 -10.96 -0.72 5.21
N ASP A 106 -12.11 -1.30 4.91
CA ASP A 106 -13.01 -1.86 5.90
C ASP A 106 -12.44 -3.17 6.42
N ILE A 107 -11.75 -3.94 5.59
CA ILE A 107 -11.04 -5.17 5.98
C ILE A 107 -9.85 -4.84 6.89
N ILE A 108 -9.08 -3.79 6.55
CA ILE A 108 -7.98 -3.33 7.39
C ILE A 108 -8.51 -2.84 8.75
N ALA A 109 -9.63 -2.12 8.78
CA ALA A 109 -10.27 -1.72 10.03
C ALA A 109 -10.82 -2.94 10.81
N PHE A 110 -11.43 -3.89 10.09
CA PHE A 110 -12.01 -5.11 10.66
C PHE A 110 -10.95 -6.03 11.27
N ARG A 111 -9.74 -6.08 10.69
CA ARG A 111 -8.58 -6.76 11.26
C ARG A 111 -8.30 -6.34 12.71
N ASN A 112 -8.63 -5.12 13.10
CA ASN A 112 -8.35 -4.59 14.44
C ASN A 112 -9.45 -4.91 15.48
N VAL A 113 -10.53 -5.59 15.09
CA VAL A 113 -11.66 -5.88 15.98
C VAL A 113 -11.32 -6.95 17.02
N SER A 114 -10.59 -8.00 16.64
CA SER A 114 -10.15 -9.06 17.56
C SER A 114 -8.88 -9.75 17.07
N LYS A 115 -8.19 -10.46 17.98
CA LYS A 115 -6.99 -11.24 17.64
C LYS A 115 -7.30 -12.38 16.66
N ASP A 116 -8.43 -13.04 16.81
CA ASP A 116 -8.83 -14.14 15.93
C ASP A 116 -9.12 -13.65 14.52
N VAL A 117 -9.85 -12.53 14.39
CA VAL A 117 -10.08 -11.88 13.10
C VAL A 117 -8.77 -11.42 12.48
N ARG A 118 -7.88 -10.82 13.29
CA ARG A 118 -6.56 -10.40 12.82
C ARG A 118 -5.76 -11.56 12.22
N ASN A 119 -5.69 -12.67 12.95
CA ASN A 119 -4.95 -13.85 12.50
C ASN A 119 -5.57 -14.45 11.24
N PHE A 120 -6.91 -14.50 11.18
CA PHE A 120 -7.64 -14.98 10.02
C PHE A 120 -7.38 -14.14 8.76
N VAL A 121 -7.54 -12.81 8.88
CA VAL A 121 -7.33 -11.88 7.76
C VAL A 121 -5.89 -11.92 7.26
N LEU A 122 -4.91 -12.07 8.15
CA LEU A 122 -3.50 -12.21 7.78
C LEU A 122 -3.21 -13.55 7.09
N ALA A 123 -3.84 -14.65 7.52
CA ALA A 123 -3.65 -15.96 6.90
C ALA A 123 -4.26 -16.01 5.48
N GLU A 124 -5.42 -15.40 5.29
CA GLU A 124 -6.17 -15.41 4.02
C GLU A 124 -5.96 -14.15 3.16
N GLU A 125 -4.97 -13.31 3.52
CA GLU A 125 -4.78 -11.97 2.95
C GLU A 125 -4.74 -12.00 1.42
N THR A 126 -3.91 -12.87 0.86
CA THR A 126 -3.70 -13.00 -0.59
C THR A 126 -4.97 -13.39 -1.33
N TYR A 127 -5.74 -14.33 -0.79
CA TYR A 127 -6.98 -14.79 -1.41
C TYR A 127 -8.03 -13.67 -1.41
N ILE A 128 -8.25 -13.06 -0.24
CA ILE A 128 -9.24 -11.99 -0.04
C ILE A 128 -8.89 -10.80 -0.94
N ALA A 129 -7.64 -10.34 -0.92
CA ALA A 129 -7.20 -9.19 -1.70
C ALA A 129 -7.31 -9.46 -3.21
N ASN A 130 -6.92 -10.64 -3.69
CA ASN A 130 -7.04 -10.98 -5.11
C ASN A 130 -8.49 -11.07 -5.57
N ALA A 131 -9.39 -11.61 -4.74
CA ALA A 131 -10.82 -11.63 -5.05
C ALA A 131 -11.39 -10.20 -5.18
N ILE A 132 -11.03 -9.32 -4.25
CA ILE A 132 -11.45 -7.90 -4.27
C ILE A 132 -10.89 -7.18 -5.49
N ILE A 133 -9.60 -7.35 -5.80
CA ILE A 133 -8.97 -6.70 -6.95
C ILE A 133 -9.66 -7.13 -8.25
N LYS A 134 -9.94 -8.44 -8.41
CA LYS A 134 -10.65 -8.95 -9.59
C LYS A 134 -12.09 -8.42 -9.69
N LEU A 135 -12.77 -8.29 -8.56
CA LEU A 135 -14.16 -7.84 -8.51
C LEU A 135 -14.29 -6.32 -8.73
N ARG A 136 -13.42 -5.52 -8.09
CA ARG A 136 -13.58 -4.06 -7.99
C ARG A 136 -12.59 -3.26 -8.83
N TYR A 137 -11.38 -3.78 -9.01
CA TYR A 137 -10.26 -3.03 -9.61
C TYR A 137 -9.60 -3.71 -10.83
N PRO A 138 -10.33 -4.39 -11.75
CA PRO A 138 -9.73 -5.11 -12.87
C PRO A 138 -8.97 -4.21 -13.86
N VAL A 139 -9.33 -2.94 -14.00
CA VAL A 139 -8.66 -1.99 -14.91
C VAL A 139 -7.43 -1.39 -14.27
N LEU A 140 -7.58 -0.86 -13.05
CA LEU A 140 -6.51 -0.23 -12.30
C LEU A 140 -5.37 -1.21 -12.02
N ALA A 141 -5.70 -2.47 -11.73
CA ALA A 141 -4.69 -3.50 -11.49
C ALA A 141 -3.80 -3.80 -12.72
N LYS A 142 -4.33 -3.62 -13.94
CA LYS A 142 -3.54 -3.74 -15.18
C LYS A 142 -2.69 -2.50 -15.45
N CYS A 143 -3.19 -1.32 -15.06
CA CYS A 143 -2.47 -0.06 -15.22
C CYS A 143 -1.33 0.12 -14.21
N LEU A 144 -1.52 -0.36 -12.99
CA LEU A 144 -0.65 -0.07 -11.84
C LEU A 144 -0.02 -1.34 -11.24
N PRO A 145 0.59 -2.25 -12.03
CA PRO A 145 1.21 -3.43 -11.46
C PRO A 145 2.34 -3.02 -10.50
N PRO A 146 2.51 -3.71 -9.36
CA PRO A 146 3.58 -3.40 -8.43
C PRO A 146 4.96 -3.71 -9.05
N PRO A 147 6.00 -2.95 -8.67
CA PRO A 147 7.36 -3.32 -8.99
C PRO A 147 7.75 -4.62 -8.27
N VAL A 148 8.70 -5.35 -8.85
CA VAL A 148 9.19 -6.64 -8.33
C VAL A 148 10.31 -6.39 -7.32
N SER A 149 10.29 -7.12 -6.20
CA SER A 149 11.37 -7.08 -5.22
C SER A 149 12.64 -7.69 -5.81
N LEU A 150 13.82 -7.11 -5.54
CA LEU A 150 15.08 -7.69 -6.00
C LEU A 150 15.28 -9.12 -5.47
N SER A 151 14.79 -9.40 -4.26
CA SER A 151 14.83 -10.73 -3.63
C SER A 151 14.07 -11.81 -4.40
N GLU A 152 13.11 -11.43 -5.25
CA GLU A 152 12.31 -12.35 -6.07
C GLU A 152 12.92 -12.57 -7.46
N VAL A 153 13.89 -11.74 -7.85
CA VAL A 153 14.59 -11.86 -9.13
C VAL A 153 15.70 -12.91 -9.00
N ASP A 154 15.91 -13.68 -10.08
CA ASP A 154 16.97 -14.68 -10.15
C ASP A 154 18.35 -14.10 -9.79
N PRO A 155 19.09 -14.70 -8.83
CA PRO A 155 20.40 -14.23 -8.39
C PRO A 155 21.41 -14.04 -9.53
N SER A 156 21.30 -14.80 -10.63
CA SER A 156 22.18 -14.65 -11.79
C SER A 156 22.08 -13.25 -12.44
N ALA A 157 20.94 -12.57 -12.28
CA ALA A 157 20.71 -11.24 -12.81
C ALA A 157 21.14 -10.11 -11.86
N HIS A 158 21.45 -10.41 -10.60
CA HIS A 158 21.71 -9.39 -9.57
C HIS A 158 22.92 -8.52 -9.90
N GLU A 159 24.00 -9.10 -10.43
CA GLU A 159 25.20 -8.35 -10.82
C GLU A 159 24.88 -7.27 -11.87
N ALA A 160 24.06 -7.62 -12.87
CA ALA A 160 23.64 -6.68 -13.91
C ALA A 160 22.66 -5.61 -13.40
N LEU A 161 21.85 -5.96 -12.38
CA LEU A 161 20.84 -5.07 -11.81
C LEU A 161 21.43 -4.09 -10.78
N LEU A 162 22.41 -4.50 -9.99
CA LEU A 162 23.05 -3.70 -8.95
C LEU A 162 24.23 -2.85 -9.46
N ASN A 163 24.52 -2.90 -10.76
CA ASN A 163 25.60 -2.14 -11.37
C ASN A 163 25.40 -0.62 -11.14
N PRO A 164 26.41 0.12 -10.64
CA PRO A 164 26.30 1.55 -10.35
C PRO A 164 25.89 2.41 -11.55
N GLU A 165 26.30 2.06 -12.77
CA GLU A 165 25.87 2.75 -14.00
C GLU A 165 24.34 2.72 -14.15
N ARG A 166 23.68 1.68 -13.64
CA ARG A 166 22.20 1.56 -13.67
C ARG A 166 21.57 2.47 -12.63
N SER A 167 22.14 2.57 -11.44
CA SER A 167 21.70 3.51 -10.41
C SER A 167 21.79 4.97 -10.89
N GLU A 168 22.81 5.30 -11.69
CA GLU A 168 22.91 6.62 -12.33
C GLU A 168 21.78 6.85 -13.35
N VAL A 169 21.54 5.88 -14.24
CA VAL A 169 20.44 5.95 -15.21
C VAL A 169 19.08 6.10 -14.51
N GLN A 170 18.84 5.35 -13.43
CA GLN A 170 17.66 5.52 -12.60
C GLN A 170 17.53 6.93 -12.04
N THR A 171 18.63 7.44 -11.47
CA THR A 171 18.67 8.79 -10.93
C THR A 171 18.32 9.80 -12.01
N LEU A 172 18.79 9.63 -13.25
CA LEU A 172 18.44 10.51 -14.37
C LEU A 172 16.96 10.45 -14.74
N PHE A 173 16.32 9.27 -14.67
CA PHE A 173 14.88 9.14 -14.93
C PHE A 173 14.03 9.78 -13.83
N ILE A 174 14.48 9.77 -12.57
CA ILE A 174 13.66 10.17 -11.41
C ILE A 174 13.95 11.60 -10.94
N LYS A 175 15.21 12.06 -11.05
CA LYS A 175 15.65 13.40 -10.66
C LYS A 175 14.76 14.55 -11.14
N PRO A 176 14.10 14.49 -12.31
CA PRO A 176 13.21 15.56 -12.72
C PRO A 176 11.95 15.72 -11.85
N PHE A 177 11.52 14.66 -11.16
CA PHE A 177 10.32 14.65 -10.33
C PHE A 177 10.63 15.05 -8.89
N GLN A 178 10.07 16.16 -8.42
CA GLN A 178 10.23 16.62 -7.03
C GLN A 178 9.33 15.88 -6.02
N HIS A 179 8.34 15.16 -6.52
CA HIS A 179 7.28 14.52 -5.74
C HIS A 179 7.34 12.99 -5.79
N VAL A 180 8.42 12.43 -6.37
CA VAL A 180 8.63 10.98 -6.46
C VAL A 180 9.99 10.62 -5.84
N PRO A 181 10.03 9.74 -4.83
CA PRO A 181 11.29 9.25 -4.26
C PRO A 181 11.98 8.31 -5.25
N ALA A 182 13.31 8.22 -5.19
CA ALA A 182 14.05 7.17 -5.89
C ALA A 182 13.84 5.81 -5.18
N PRO A 183 13.68 4.70 -5.92
CA PRO A 183 13.68 3.37 -5.34
C PRO A 183 15.07 3.01 -4.84
N ASP A 184 15.12 2.21 -3.78
CA ASP A 184 16.35 1.58 -3.34
C ASP A 184 16.65 0.38 -4.25
N ALA A 185 17.82 0.37 -4.89
CA ALA A 185 18.23 -0.68 -5.81
C ALA A 185 18.50 -2.02 -5.11
N GLU A 186 18.74 -2.03 -3.80
CA GLU A 186 18.92 -3.26 -3.02
C GLU A 186 17.58 -3.93 -2.69
N ILE A 187 16.48 -3.18 -2.76
CA ILE A 187 15.15 -3.65 -2.38
C ILE A 187 14.28 -3.86 -3.63
N VAL A 188 14.32 -2.94 -4.57
CA VAL A 188 13.46 -2.91 -5.76
C VAL A 188 14.27 -3.26 -7.00
N CYS A 189 13.74 -4.11 -7.86
CA CYS A 189 14.39 -4.43 -9.13
C CYS A 189 14.66 -3.16 -9.96
N SER A 190 15.89 -3.04 -10.45
CA SER A 190 16.38 -1.88 -11.20
C SER A 190 16.04 -1.89 -12.70
N CYS A 191 15.20 -2.81 -13.16
CA CYS A 191 14.76 -2.87 -14.55
C CYS A 191 13.82 -1.68 -14.90
N LEU A 192 13.72 -1.35 -16.19
CA LEU A 192 12.95 -0.18 -16.64
C LEU A 192 11.47 -0.29 -16.27
N ALA A 193 10.86 -1.47 -16.47
CA ALA A 193 9.49 -1.75 -16.05
C ALA A 193 9.25 -1.50 -14.56
N CYS A 194 10.14 -1.96 -13.68
CA CYS A 194 9.99 -1.76 -12.24
C CYS A 194 10.18 -0.29 -11.83
N ILE A 195 11.10 0.44 -12.46
CA ILE A 195 11.24 1.88 -12.24
C ILE A 195 9.97 2.62 -12.65
N GLN A 196 9.38 2.29 -13.81
CA GLN A 196 8.13 2.91 -14.26
C GLN A 196 6.95 2.58 -13.34
N ARG A 197 6.85 1.33 -12.87
CA ARG A 197 5.84 0.90 -11.89
C ARG A 197 6.00 1.63 -10.56
N TRP A 198 7.23 1.76 -10.06
CA TRP A 198 7.54 2.54 -8.86
C TRP A 198 7.11 4.01 -9.00
N LEU A 199 7.50 4.66 -10.10
CA LEU A 199 7.11 6.04 -10.39
C LEU A 199 5.58 6.19 -10.40
N ALA A 200 4.89 5.29 -11.11
CA ALA A 200 3.44 5.30 -11.20
C ALA A 200 2.75 5.17 -9.83
N LEU A 201 3.19 4.23 -8.99
CA LEU A 201 2.63 4.05 -7.65
C LEU A 201 2.92 5.26 -6.74
N CYS A 202 4.12 5.85 -6.81
CA CYS A 202 4.43 7.06 -6.06
C CYS A 202 3.54 8.24 -6.46
N VAL A 203 3.29 8.42 -7.76
CA VAL A 203 2.36 9.45 -8.27
C VAL A 203 0.95 9.20 -7.76
N VAL A 204 0.49 7.95 -7.72
CA VAL A 204 -0.84 7.61 -7.19
C VAL A 204 -0.97 8.00 -5.72
N VAL A 205 0.05 7.69 -4.90
CA VAL A 205 0.04 8.04 -3.47
C VAL A 205 0.09 9.55 -3.27
N ASP A 206 0.97 10.27 -3.97
CA ASP A 206 1.07 11.74 -3.88
C ASP A 206 -0.24 12.40 -4.38
N PHE A 207 -0.81 11.92 -5.49
CA PHE A 207 -2.08 12.42 -6.00
C PHE A 207 -3.25 12.21 -5.01
N ALA A 208 -3.27 11.06 -4.33
CA ALA A 208 -4.25 10.78 -3.29
C ALA A 208 -4.08 11.70 -2.06
N HIS A 209 -2.84 12.00 -1.67
CA HIS A 209 -2.53 12.92 -0.57
C HIS A 209 -3.08 14.33 -0.84
N TRP A 210 -2.97 14.82 -2.08
CA TRP A 210 -3.39 16.18 -2.44
C TRP A 210 -4.87 16.32 -2.85
N GLN A 211 -5.67 15.24 -2.87
CA GLN A 211 -7.08 15.33 -3.30
C GLN A 211 -7.89 16.36 -2.51
N ASP A 212 -7.67 16.46 -1.20
CA ASP A 212 -8.43 17.39 -0.37
C ASP A 212 -8.13 18.86 -0.71
N HIS A 213 -6.90 19.16 -1.11
CA HIS A 213 -6.54 20.50 -1.59
C HIS A 213 -7.22 20.77 -2.94
N LEU A 214 -7.16 19.80 -3.86
CA LEU A 214 -7.78 19.92 -5.18
C LEU A 214 -9.30 20.12 -5.11
N ASP A 215 -9.98 19.46 -4.18
CA ASP A 215 -11.43 19.55 -4.04
C ASP A 215 -11.88 20.83 -3.34
N LYS A 216 -11.11 21.30 -2.36
CA LYS A 216 -11.36 22.60 -1.70
C LYS A 216 -10.89 23.79 -2.54
N SER A 217 -10.22 23.54 -3.65
CA SER A 217 -9.53 24.56 -4.46
C SER A 217 -8.44 25.30 -3.66
N ASP A 218 -7.85 24.63 -2.68
CA ASP A 218 -6.70 25.14 -1.94
C ASP A 218 -5.43 24.94 -2.81
N PRO A 219 -4.54 25.94 -2.89
CA PRO A 219 -3.32 25.82 -3.68
C PRO A 219 -2.38 24.77 -3.05
N ILE A 220 -1.88 23.85 -3.87
CA ILE A 220 -0.83 22.91 -3.45
C ILE A 220 0.46 23.72 -3.20
N PRO A 221 1.17 23.49 -2.07
CA PRO A 221 2.42 24.17 -1.79
C PRO A 221 3.46 23.99 -2.91
N VAL A 222 3.91 25.11 -3.48
CA VAL A 222 4.94 25.15 -4.52
C VAL A 222 6.31 25.05 -3.86
N ILE A 223 7.16 24.14 -4.35
CA ILE A 223 8.55 24.00 -3.90
C ILE A 223 9.44 24.94 -4.71
N PRO A 224 10.14 25.90 -4.07
CA PRO A 224 11.08 26.76 -4.77
C PRO A 224 12.18 25.95 -5.47
N ARG A 225 12.60 26.40 -6.65
CA ARG A 225 13.67 25.76 -7.42
C ARG A 225 14.94 25.62 -6.57
N GLY A 226 15.57 24.44 -6.63
CA GLY A 226 16.81 24.14 -5.92
C GLY A 226 16.64 23.88 -4.40
N THR A 227 15.43 24.00 -3.86
CA THR A 227 15.18 23.71 -2.45
C THR A 227 14.61 22.31 -2.25
N ARG A 228 14.88 21.74 -1.07
CA ARG A 228 14.29 20.49 -0.59
C ARG A 228 13.71 20.75 0.80
N PRO A 229 12.44 21.18 0.89
CA PRO A 229 11.87 21.49 2.19
C PRO A 229 11.62 20.19 2.96
N SER A 230 11.85 20.22 4.27
CA SER A 230 11.76 19.03 5.14
C SER A 230 10.39 18.35 5.11
N TRP A 231 9.31 19.12 4.95
CA TRP A 231 7.96 18.57 4.81
C TRP A 231 7.85 17.67 3.56
N ASN A 232 8.52 18.03 2.46
CA ASN A 232 8.48 17.25 1.23
C ASN A 232 9.34 15.99 1.37
N GLU A 233 10.50 16.08 2.02
CA GLU A 233 11.34 14.91 2.29
C GLU A 233 10.61 13.88 3.15
N LEU A 234 9.93 14.32 4.20
CA LEU A 234 9.09 13.46 5.03
C LEU A 234 7.94 12.83 4.23
N LEU A 235 7.28 13.62 3.39
CA LEU A 235 6.19 13.13 2.53
C LEU A 235 6.67 12.08 1.53
N LEU A 236 7.82 12.33 0.88
CA LEU A 236 8.45 11.37 -0.05
C LEU A 236 8.83 10.06 0.65
N PHE A 237 9.36 10.14 1.88
CA PHE A 237 9.65 8.97 2.69
C PHE A 237 8.38 8.17 3.04
N GLN A 238 7.30 8.86 3.42
CA GLN A 238 6.02 8.18 3.68
C GLN A 238 5.45 7.51 2.43
N HIS A 239 5.61 8.15 1.26
CA HIS A 239 5.20 7.57 -0.01
C HIS A 239 6.02 6.33 -0.37
N SER A 240 7.35 6.35 -0.21
CA SER A 240 8.18 5.18 -0.48
C SER A 240 7.82 4.01 0.44
N VAL A 241 7.62 4.26 1.74
CA VAL A 241 7.16 3.23 2.69
C VAL A 241 5.81 2.63 2.27
N THR A 242 4.86 3.48 1.85
CA THR A 242 3.55 3.02 1.38
C THR A 242 3.69 2.11 0.16
N VAL A 243 4.48 2.52 -0.83
CA VAL A 243 4.72 1.72 -2.05
C VAL A 243 5.42 0.40 -1.71
N LEU A 244 6.43 0.41 -0.83
CA LEU A 244 7.10 -0.82 -0.38
C LEU A 244 6.14 -1.78 0.33
N CYS A 245 5.20 -1.26 1.14
CA CYS A 245 4.15 -2.07 1.75
C CYS A 245 3.28 -2.76 0.70
N THR A 246 2.93 -2.07 -0.41
CA THR A 246 2.12 -2.67 -1.49
C THR A 246 2.83 -3.79 -2.23
N MET A 247 4.17 -3.79 -2.28
CA MET A 247 4.94 -4.88 -2.88
C MET A 247 4.91 -6.15 -2.02
N ARG A 248 4.84 -6.00 -0.69
CA ARG A 248 4.92 -7.11 0.27
C ARG A 248 3.57 -7.66 0.70
N LYS A 249 2.55 -6.80 0.75
CA LYS A 249 1.22 -7.11 1.30
C LYS A 249 0.14 -6.82 0.26
N GLN A 250 -0.54 -7.86 -0.20
CA GLN A 250 -1.53 -7.75 -1.28
C GLN A 250 -2.76 -6.93 -0.85
N LEU A 251 -3.14 -6.95 0.42
CA LEU A 251 -4.24 -6.12 0.93
C LEU A 251 -3.90 -4.62 0.89
N TRP A 252 -2.62 -4.28 1.10
CA TRP A 252 -2.14 -2.90 0.94
C TRP A 252 -2.15 -2.46 -0.51
N TYR A 253 -1.80 -3.34 -1.45
CA TYR A 253 -1.97 -3.06 -2.88
C TYR A 253 -3.43 -2.82 -3.24
N ALA A 254 -4.36 -3.67 -2.78
CA ALA A 254 -5.79 -3.46 -2.97
C ALA A 254 -6.27 -2.11 -2.38
N ARG A 255 -5.74 -1.72 -1.21
CA ARG A 255 -6.02 -0.43 -0.59
C ARG A 255 -5.49 0.76 -1.39
N LEU A 256 -4.32 0.63 -2.00
CA LEU A 256 -3.79 1.65 -2.90
C LEU A 256 -4.71 1.83 -4.13
N LEU A 257 -5.18 0.74 -4.73
CA LEU A 257 -6.13 0.79 -5.84
C LEU A 257 -7.46 1.44 -5.43
N GLU A 258 -7.98 1.10 -4.25
CA GLU A 258 -9.18 1.74 -3.69
C GLU A 258 -8.99 3.27 -3.55
N LYS A 259 -7.85 3.71 -2.99
CA LYS A 259 -7.53 5.13 -2.84
C LYS A 259 -7.37 5.84 -4.18
N HIS A 260 -6.80 5.16 -5.16
CA HIS A 260 -6.66 5.70 -6.51
C HIS A 260 -8.00 5.82 -7.23
N LEU A 261 -8.88 4.83 -7.06
CA LEU A 261 -10.24 4.90 -7.59
C LEU A 261 -10.99 6.08 -6.97
N ASP A 262 -10.94 6.25 -5.65
CA ASP A 262 -11.54 7.40 -4.96
C ASP A 262 -11.01 8.73 -5.51
N SER A 263 -9.69 8.86 -5.66
CA SER A 263 -9.05 10.05 -6.22
C SER A 263 -9.50 10.33 -7.67
N THR A 264 -9.62 9.27 -8.47
CA THR A 264 -10.08 9.35 -9.87
C THR A 264 -11.55 9.77 -9.94
N VAL A 265 -12.42 9.17 -9.12
CA VAL A 265 -13.85 9.51 -9.05
C VAL A 265 -14.03 10.97 -8.62
N ARG A 266 -13.32 11.41 -7.58
CA ARG A 266 -13.34 12.81 -7.09
C ARG A 266 -12.87 13.77 -8.19
N SER A 267 -11.78 13.44 -8.87
CA SER A 267 -11.26 14.24 -9.97
C SER A 267 -12.25 14.34 -11.14
N ILE A 268 -12.81 13.22 -11.62
CA ILE A 268 -13.80 13.21 -12.69
C ILE A 268 -15.03 14.04 -12.31
N ARG A 269 -15.51 13.97 -11.06
CA ARG A 269 -16.62 14.81 -10.56
C ARG A 269 -16.28 16.29 -10.57
N ARG A 270 -15.08 16.66 -10.09
CA ARG A 270 -14.62 18.05 -10.09
C ARG A 270 -14.53 18.60 -11.52
N HIS A 271 -13.96 17.83 -12.43
CA HIS A 271 -13.88 18.21 -13.84
C HIS A 271 -15.24 18.19 -14.53
N SER A 272 -16.14 17.28 -14.18
CA SER A 272 -17.50 17.19 -14.74
C SER A 272 -18.31 18.47 -14.43
N ALA A 273 -18.21 18.96 -13.18
CA ALA A 273 -18.86 20.19 -12.71
C ALA A 273 -18.34 21.46 -13.40
N ASN A 274 -17.08 21.48 -13.87
CA ASN A 274 -16.52 22.62 -14.56
C ASN A 274 -17.06 22.74 -16.00
N LYS A 275 -18.09 23.59 -16.19
CA LYS A 275 -18.74 23.83 -17.50
C LYS A 275 -17.83 24.50 -18.54
N GLY A 276 -16.72 25.11 -18.12
CA GLY A 276 -15.80 25.81 -19.02
C GLY A 276 -14.83 24.89 -19.77
N ASN A 277 -14.52 23.71 -19.23
CA ASN A 277 -13.58 22.78 -19.83
C ASN A 277 -14.25 21.90 -20.90
N ARG A 278 -13.93 22.09 -22.19
CA ARG A 278 -14.52 21.30 -23.30
C ARG A 278 -13.70 20.08 -23.72
N ARG A 279 -12.68 19.69 -22.94
CA ARG A 279 -11.85 18.50 -23.23
C ARG A 279 -12.69 17.21 -23.22
N ARG A 280 -12.21 16.19 -23.93
CA ARG A 280 -12.79 14.84 -23.89
C ARG A 280 -12.58 14.26 -22.48
N ARG A 281 -13.66 13.77 -21.87
CA ARG A 281 -13.68 13.29 -20.48
C ARG A 281 -13.97 11.79 -20.39
N PHE A 282 -13.62 11.20 -19.27
CA PHE A 282 -14.18 9.91 -18.87
C PHE A 282 -15.67 10.03 -18.60
N ARG A 283 -16.46 9.05 -19.06
CA ARG A 283 -17.90 8.97 -18.82
C ARG A 283 -18.15 8.13 -17.58
N MET A 284 -18.51 8.80 -16.48
CA MET A 284 -18.85 8.19 -15.20
C MET A 284 -20.24 8.67 -14.77
N THR A 285 -21.12 7.75 -14.43
CA THR A 285 -22.44 8.04 -13.84
C THR A 285 -22.35 8.06 -12.31
N GLU A 286 -23.39 8.56 -11.64
CA GLU A 286 -23.45 8.47 -10.17
C GLU A 286 -23.56 7.03 -9.67
N GLU A 287 -24.17 6.14 -10.46
CA GLU A 287 -24.22 4.70 -10.18
C GLU A 287 -22.83 4.07 -10.24
N ASP A 288 -22.01 4.43 -11.25
CA ASP A 288 -20.63 3.96 -11.35
C ASP A 288 -19.82 4.39 -10.12
N ALA A 289 -19.99 5.64 -9.68
CA ALA A 289 -19.31 6.16 -8.50
C ALA A 289 -19.79 5.47 -7.20
N ALA A 290 -21.08 5.14 -7.09
CA ALA A 290 -21.65 4.43 -5.95
C ALA A 290 -21.23 2.94 -5.89
N ALA A 291 -21.08 2.28 -7.05
CA ALA A 291 -20.66 0.89 -7.14
C ALA A 291 -19.25 0.66 -6.56
N GLY A 292 -18.39 1.68 -6.60
CA GLY A 292 -17.02 1.59 -6.10
C GLY A 292 -16.19 0.56 -6.87
N THR A 293 -16.41 0.48 -8.18
CA THR A 293 -15.66 -0.35 -9.12
C THR A 293 -15.09 0.52 -10.23
N ASP A 294 -14.03 0.05 -10.89
CA ASP A 294 -13.35 0.78 -11.94
C ASP A 294 -13.86 0.47 -13.36
N ALA A 295 -14.97 -0.27 -13.49
CA ALA A 295 -15.50 -0.75 -14.77
C ALA A 295 -15.80 0.40 -15.77
N PHE A 296 -16.17 1.58 -15.28
CA PHE A 296 -16.41 2.74 -16.15
C PHE A 296 -15.14 3.22 -16.89
N LEU A 297 -13.95 2.87 -16.40
CA LEU A 297 -12.66 3.21 -17.02
C LEU A 297 -12.34 2.36 -18.27
N GLU A 298 -13.11 1.30 -18.53
CA GLU A 298 -13.03 0.53 -19.79
C GLU A 298 -13.66 1.27 -20.96
N ARG A 299 -14.56 2.22 -20.68
CA ARG A 299 -15.18 3.07 -21.71
C ARG A 299 -14.11 3.92 -22.39
N SER A 300 -14.43 4.41 -23.61
CA SER A 300 -13.53 5.29 -24.33
C SER A 300 -13.25 6.57 -23.53
N GLY A 301 -12.00 7.00 -23.46
CA GLY A 301 -11.58 8.18 -22.70
C GLY A 301 -10.33 8.83 -23.30
N PRO A 302 -9.89 9.96 -22.74
CA PRO A 302 -8.59 10.53 -23.10
C PRO A 302 -7.46 9.54 -22.74
N PRO A 303 -6.43 9.39 -23.59
CA PRO A 303 -5.27 8.61 -23.22
C PRO A 303 -4.50 9.35 -22.11
N THR A 304 -4.16 8.65 -21.03
CA THR A 304 -3.29 9.21 -19.98
C THR A 304 -1.96 8.49 -20.00
N VAL A 305 -1.10 8.86 -20.95
CA VAL A 305 0.23 8.25 -21.08
C VAL A 305 1.26 8.97 -20.23
N ASP A 306 1.13 10.29 -20.08
CA ASP A 306 2.19 11.11 -19.51
C ASP A 306 2.16 11.11 -17.98
N LEU A 307 3.33 10.85 -17.38
CA LEU A 307 3.52 11.00 -15.94
C LEU A 307 3.44 12.49 -15.56
N PRO A 308 2.66 12.86 -14.53
CA PRO A 308 2.67 14.21 -13.98
C PRO A 308 4.08 14.61 -13.54
N PHE A 309 4.62 15.68 -14.13
CA PHE A 309 5.98 16.14 -13.84
C PHE A 309 6.04 17.00 -12.57
N HIS A 310 5.04 17.88 -12.41
CA HIS A 310 4.84 18.72 -11.23
C HIS A 310 3.48 18.43 -10.61
N ARG A 311 3.32 18.76 -9.32
CA ARG A 311 2.01 18.68 -8.64
C ARG A 311 0.97 19.60 -9.26
N ASP A 312 1.39 20.68 -9.93
CA ASP A 312 0.51 21.55 -10.71
C ASP A 312 -0.23 20.79 -11.82
N ASN A 313 0.34 19.71 -12.34
CA ASN A 313 -0.33 18.88 -13.34
C ASN A 313 -1.57 18.18 -12.75
N TYR A 314 -1.66 18.02 -11.42
CA TYR A 314 -2.81 17.37 -10.77
C TYR A 314 -4.12 18.16 -10.93
N TYR A 315 -4.04 19.49 -11.08
CA TYR A 315 -5.22 20.32 -11.36
C TYR A 315 -5.91 19.97 -12.68
N MET A 316 -5.17 19.40 -13.64
CA MET A 316 -5.67 19.02 -14.96
C MET A 316 -5.82 17.51 -15.13
N LEU A 317 -5.53 16.73 -14.09
CA LEU A 317 -5.48 15.28 -14.13
C LEU A 317 -6.82 14.66 -13.77
N GLU A 318 -7.61 14.29 -14.78
CA GLU A 318 -8.91 13.61 -14.57
C GLU A 318 -8.75 12.17 -14.07
N ALA A 319 -7.89 11.39 -14.71
CA ALA A 319 -7.58 10.02 -14.31
C ALA A 319 -6.15 9.67 -14.72
N PHE A 320 -5.36 9.14 -13.79
CA PHE A 320 -4.00 8.67 -14.06
C PHE A 320 -4.00 7.16 -14.27
N LEU A 321 -3.81 6.73 -15.52
CA LEU A 321 -3.94 5.33 -15.91
C LEU A 321 -2.73 4.97 -16.78
N PRO A 322 -1.56 4.80 -16.14
CA PRO A 322 -0.34 4.47 -16.85
C PRO A 322 -0.45 3.06 -17.45
N ASN A 323 0.51 2.69 -18.29
CA ASN A 323 0.60 1.38 -18.92
C ASN A 323 -0.60 0.99 -19.80
N ARG A 324 -1.39 1.97 -20.27
CA ARG A 324 -2.41 1.73 -21.30
C ARG A 324 -2.47 2.83 -22.35
N SER A 325 -2.89 2.46 -23.55
CA SER A 325 -3.15 3.39 -24.65
C SER A 325 -4.43 2.98 -25.39
N TRP A 326 -5.11 3.98 -25.96
CA TRP A 326 -6.29 3.74 -26.80
C TRP A 326 -5.85 3.52 -28.24
N ILE A 327 -6.13 2.35 -28.80
CA ILE A 327 -5.89 2.09 -30.23
C ILE A 327 -7.20 2.34 -30.98
N ALA A 328 -7.24 3.41 -31.78
CA ALA A 328 -8.43 3.82 -32.53
C ALA A 328 -8.93 2.73 -33.48
N ASP A 329 -8.03 2.01 -34.16
CA ASP A 329 -8.39 0.96 -35.12
C ASP A 329 -9.09 -0.23 -34.46
N ARG A 330 -8.72 -0.54 -33.21
CA ARG A 330 -9.29 -1.66 -32.44
C ARG A 330 -10.46 -1.22 -31.56
N GLN A 331 -10.69 0.09 -31.43
CA GLN A 331 -11.64 0.70 -30.48
C GLN A 331 -11.50 0.09 -29.07
N ALA A 332 -10.25 -0.16 -28.64
CA ALA A 332 -9.96 -0.88 -27.42
C ALA A 332 -8.74 -0.31 -26.70
N TRP A 333 -8.74 -0.45 -25.38
CA TRP A 333 -7.56 -0.22 -24.54
C TRP A 333 -6.56 -1.36 -24.73
N VAL A 334 -5.31 -1.01 -25.03
CA VAL A 334 -4.18 -1.94 -25.02
C VAL A 334 -3.29 -1.62 -23.83
N TYR A 335 -2.83 -2.66 -23.15
CA TYR A 335 -2.02 -2.56 -21.94
C TYR A 335 -0.60 -3.01 -22.22
N VAL A 336 0.35 -2.44 -21.49
CA VAL A 336 1.72 -2.95 -21.48
C VAL A 336 1.71 -4.36 -20.87
N PRO A 337 2.35 -5.36 -21.50
CA PRO A 337 2.39 -6.73 -20.98
C PRO A 337 3.02 -6.81 -19.59
N LEU A 338 2.51 -7.71 -18.75
CA LEU A 338 3.04 -7.93 -17.40
C LEU A 338 4.48 -8.51 -17.44
N GLU A 339 4.76 -9.30 -18.49
CA GLU A 339 6.03 -9.95 -18.80
C GLU A 339 7.12 -8.96 -19.25
N GLN A 340 6.80 -7.66 -19.36
CA GLN A 340 7.78 -6.63 -19.70
C GLN A 340 8.95 -6.60 -18.69
N HIS A 341 8.70 -6.92 -17.42
CA HIS A 341 9.75 -7.10 -16.42
C HIS A 341 10.77 -8.16 -16.83
N ASP A 342 10.31 -9.36 -17.19
CA ASP A 342 11.19 -10.48 -17.55
C ASP A 342 11.98 -10.17 -18.82
N ASN A 343 11.36 -9.50 -19.78
CA ASN A 343 12.02 -9.04 -21.00
C ASN A 343 13.11 -8.00 -20.69
N ASP A 344 12.83 -7.03 -19.83
CA ASP A 344 13.81 -6.02 -19.43
C ASP A 344 14.98 -6.64 -18.66
N VAL A 345 14.72 -7.55 -17.72
CA VAL A 345 15.77 -8.26 -16.97
C VAL A 345 16.64 -9.09 -17.92
N ARG A 346 16.02 -9.84 -18.83
CA ARG A 346 16.75 -10.64 -19.83
C ARG A 346 17.66 -9.77 -20.69
N MET A 347 17.16 -8.63 -21.15
CA MET A 347 17.97 -7.67 -21.92
C MET A 347 19.13 -7.12 -21.08
N LEU A 348 18.95 -6.87 -19.79
CA LEU A 348 20.06 -6.39 -18.95
C LEU A 348 21.14 -7.44 -18.77
N VAL A 349 20.76 -8.68 -18.47
CA VAL A 349 21.71 -9.79 -18.32
C VAL A 349 22.48 -10.02 -19.62
N GLN A 350 21.80 -10.02 -20.77
CA GLN A 350 22.43 -10.26 -22.07
C GLN A 350 23.44 -9.16 -22.44
N TRP A 351 23.15 -7.90 -22.11
CA TRP A 351 24.00 -6.77 -22.50
C TRP A 351 25.07 -6.41 -21.45
N HIS A 352 24.98 -6.97 -20.24
CA HIS A 352 25.90 -6.69 -19.14
C HIS A 352 27.38 -6.99 -19.48
N PRO A 353 27.74 -8.16 -20.04
CA PRO A 353 29.13 -8.46 -20.38
C PRO A 353 29.72 -7.51 -21.43
N TYR A 354 28.90 -7.07 -22.38
CA TYR A 354 29.32 -6.11 -23.41
C TYR A 354 29.64 -4.74 -22.80
N ARG A 355 28.85 -4.30 -21.80
CA ARG A 355 29.10 -3.04 -21.09
C ARG A 355 30.36 -3.11 -20.24
N GLN A 356 30.56 -4.20 -19.50
CA GLN A 356 31.78 -4.40 -18.71
C GLN A 356 33.05 -4.30 -19.57
N LYS A 357 33.08 -4.98 -20.72
CA LYS A 357 34.21 -4.89 -21.66
C LYS A 357 34.46 -3.46 -22.13
N LYS A 358 33.39 -2.74 -22.51
CA LYS A 358 33.49 -1.36 -22.98
C LYS A 358 33.95 -0.38 -21.89
N SER A 359 33.58 -0.61 -20.63
CA SER A 359 34.03 0.21 -19.51
C SER A 359 35.51 -0.06 -19.19
N GLN A 360 35.96 -1.32 -19.26
CA GLN A 360 37.37 -1.71 -19.12
C GLN A 360 38.27 -1.14 -20.24
N GLU A 361 37.77 -1.08 -21.47
CA GLU A 361 38.51 -0.47 -22.61
C GLU A 361 38.63 1.07 -22.49
N LYS A 362 37.79 1.71 -21.66
CA LYS A 362 37.77 3.17 -21.46
C LYS A 362 38.60 3.66 -20.28
N GLU A 363 39.05 2.78 -19.39
CA GLU A 363 40.05 3.10 -18.37
C GLU A 363 41.44 2.85 -18.95
N PRO A 364 42.13 3.87 -19.52
CA PRO A 364 43.51 3.68 -19.94
C PRO A 364 44.34 3.37 -18.70
N THR A 365 45.14 2.32 -18.80
CA THR A 365 46.22 1.97 -17.89
C THR A 365 47.14 3.18 -17.73
N VAL A 366 47.14 3.77 -16.52
CA VAL A 366 48.08 4.82 -16.10
C VAL A 366 49.34 4.16 -15.55
#